data_AF-A0A2P5K2V3-F1
#
_entry.id   AF-A0A2P5K2V3-F1
#
_cell.length_a   1.000
_cell.length_b   1.000
_cell.length_c   1.000
_cell.angle_alpha   90.00
_cell.angle_beta   90.00
_cell.angle_gamma   90.00
#
_symmetry.space_group_name_H-M   'P 1'
#
loop_
_entity.id
_entity.type
_entity.pdbx_description
1 polymer ?
#
loop_
_entity_poly.entity_id
_entity_poly.type
_entity_poly.pdbx_seq_one_letter_code
_entity_poly.pdbx_strand_id
1 'polypeptide(L)' 'MDDSKGKKITIGDRIKVLWRFNNSLYTGRIINIKESVVTVATTNSNISTIHSKVTKVS' A
#
# COMPACT_ATOMS: atom_id res chain seq x y z
N MET A 1 -12.15 1.00 0.33
CA MET A 1 -11.19 1.03 1.45
C MET A 1 -10.42 2.32 1.32
N ASP A 2 -10.08 2.95 2.45
CA ASP A 2 -9.40 4.25 2.45
C ASP A 2 -7.98 4.14 2.98
N ASP A 3 -7.07 5.00 2.51
CA ASP A 3 -5.69 5.05 2.94
C ASP A 3 -5.51 5.82 4.27
N SER A 4 -4.26 6.01 4.69
CA SER A 4 -3.88 6.82 5.88
C SER A 4 -4.39 8.26 5.88
N LYS A 5 -4.84 8.80 4.74
CA LYS A 5 -5.33 10.17 4.55
C LYS A 5 -6.82 10.21 4.22
N GLY A 6 -7.54 9.09 4.36
CA GLY A 6 -8.96 9.00 4.02
C GLY A 6 -9.24 8.99 2.51
N LYS A 7 -8.23 8.79 1.66
CA LYS A 7 -8.43 8.64 0.21
C LYS A 7 -8.81 7.22 -0.13
N LYS A 8 -9.86 7.05 -0.92
CA LYS A 8 -10.25 5.74 -1.46
C LYS A 8 -9.11 5.12 -2.26
N ILE A 9 -8.78 3.88 -1.91
CA ILE A 9 -7.84 3.00 -2.59
C ILE A 9 -8.54 1.82 -3.23
N THR A 10 -8.09 1.44 -4.41
CA THR A 10 -8.57 0.33 -5.24
C THR A 10 -7.40 -0.46 -5.82
N ILE A 11 -7.66 -1.71 -6.23
CA ILE A 11 -6.68 -2.53 -6.96
C ILE A 11 -6.24 -1.76 -8.22
N GLY A 12 -4.94 -1.73 -8.47
CA GLY A 12 -4.30 -0.95 -9.55
C GLY A 12 -3.75 0.40 -9.10
N ASP A 13 -4.22 0.96 -7.99
CA ASP A 13 -3.78 2.27 -7.50
C ASP A 13 -2.29 2.28 -7.15
N ARG A 14 -1.63 3.39 -7.47
CA ARG A 14 -0.24 3.62 -7.09
C ARG A 14 -0.19 4.18 -5.67
N ILE A 15 0.55 3.50 -4.79
CA ILE A 15 0.66 3.85 -3.38
C ILE A 15 2.11 3.92 -2.93
N LYS A 16 2.36 4.68 -1.86
CA LYS A 16 3.58 4.64 -1.05
C LYS A 16 3.31 3.92 0.27
N VAL A 17 4.22 3.06 0.68
CA VAL A 17 4.19 2.34 1.96
C VAL A 17 5.51 2.54 2.69
N LEU A 18 5.44 2.89 3.97
CA LEU A 18 6.61 2.88 4.86
C LEU A 18 6.79 1.47 5.43
N TRP A 19 7.84 0.79 5.00
CA TRP A 19 8.14 -0.56 5.48
C TRP A 19 8.97 -0.48 6.77
N ARG A 20 8.34 -0.83 7.90
CA ARG A 20 8.95 -0.65 9.22
C ARG A 20 10.17 -1.55 9.46
N PHE A 21 10.30 -2.67 8.76
CA PHE A 21 11.43 -3.58 8.94
C PHE A 21 12.78 -2.91 8.66
N ASN A 22 12.83 -2.02 7.67
CA ASN A 22 14.06 -1.31 7.28
C ASN A 22 13.86 0.21 7.18
N ASN A 23 12.75 0.72 7.73
CA ASN A 23 12.36 2.13 7.73
C ASN A 23 12.43 2.80 6.35
N SER A 24 12.22 2.04 5.28
CA SER A 24 12.35 2.53 3.90
C SER A 24 10.97 2.72 3.26
N LEU A 25 10.87 3.75 2.41
CA LEU A 25 9.66 4.03 1.64
C LEU A 25 9.70 3.26 0.33
N TYR A 26 8.64 2.47 0.10
CA TYR A 26 8.44 1.75 -1.15
C TYR A 26 7.27 2.35 -1.91
N THR A 27 7.40 2.40 -3.22
CA THR A 27 6.30 2.74 -4.13
C THR A 27 5.91 1.49 -4.88
N GLY A 28 4.60 1.27 -5.03
CA GLY A 28 4.09 0.11 -5.72
C GLY A 28 2.65 0.27 -6.15
N ARG A 29 2.07 -0.82 -6.66
CA ARG A 29 0.65 -0.89 -7.02
C ARG A 29 -0.09 -1.86 -6.14
N ILE A 30 -1.33 -1.53 -5.77
CA ILE A 30 -2.19 -2.48 -5.07
C ILE A 30 -2.55 -3.61 -6.02
N ILE A 31 -2.26 -4.85 -5.62
CA ILE A 31 -2.62 -6.05 -6.37
C ILE A 31 -3.71 -6.88 -5.68
N ASN A 32 -3.89 -6.69 -4.38
CA ASN A 32 -4.94 -7.36 -3.62
C ASN A 32 -5.40 -6.50 -2.43
N ILE A 33 -6.68 -6.60 -2.08
CA ILE A 33 -7.27 -6.02 -0.88
C ILE A 33 -8.13 -7.11 -0.23
N LYS A 34 -7.81 -7.48 1.00
CA LYS A 34 -8.58 -8.44 1.80
C LYS A 34 -8.79 -7.87 3.20
N GLU A 35 -10.05 -7.65 3.57
CA GLU A 35 -10.46 -7.10 4.86
C GLU A 35 -9.80 -5.75 5.17
N SER A 36 -8.75 -5.72 6.00
CA SER A 36 -7.96 -4.54 6.37
C SER A 36 -6.55 -4.54 5.77
N VAL A 37 -6.20 -5.60 5.03
CA VAL A 37 -4.88 -5.85 4.48
C VAL A 37 -4.84 -5.52 3.00
N VAL A 38 -3.79 -4.82 2.60
CA VAL A 38 -3.48 -4.44 1.23
C VAL A 38 -2.16 -5.10 0.86
N THR A 39 -2.15 -5.83 -0.26
CA THR A 39 -0.93 -6.34 -0.86
C THR A 39 -0.50 -5.41 -1.99
N VAL A 40 0.75 -4.97 -1.93
CA VAL A 40 1.37 -4.01 -2.82
C VAL A 40 2.50 -4.70 -3.57
N ALA A 41 2.42 -4.72 -4.90
CA ALA A 41 3.54 -5.10 -5.74
C ALA A 41 4.53 -3.93 -5.85
N THR A 42 5.75 -4.14 -5.36
CA THR A 42 6.88 -3.22 -5.54
C THR A 42 7.86 -3.80 -6.56
N THR A 43 8.90 -3.06 -6.92
CA THR A 43 9.93 -3.51 -7.88
C THR A 43 10.63 -4.81 -7.45
N ASN A 44 10.83 -5.02 -6.15
CA ASN A 44 11.67 -6.09 -5.65
C ASN A 44 10.90 -7.21 -4.95
N SER A 45 9.68 -6.93 -4.48
CA SER A 45 8.87 -7.87 -3.71
C SER A 45 7.41 -7.44 -3.58
N ASN A 46 6.57 -8.37 -3.14
CA ASN A 46 5.22 -8.06 -2.70
C ASN A 46 5.22 -7.74 -1.20
N ILE A 47 4.56 -6.66 -0.83
CA ILE A 47 4.46 -6.16 0.54
C ILE A 47 3.00 -6.23 0.98
N SER A 48 2.71 -6.99 2.03
CA SER A 48 1.39 -6.97 2.68
C SER A 48 1.42 -6.08 3.91
N THR A 49 0.48 -5.14 3.99
CA THR A 49 0.38 -4.19 5.10
C THR A 49 -1.08 -3.84 5.38
N ILE A 50 -1.34 -3.13 6.47
CA ILE A 50 -2.67 -2.59 6.74
C ILE A 50 -2.93 -1.31 5.94
N HIS A 51 -4.17 -1.11 5.53
CA HIS A 51 -4.58 0.04 4.70
C HIS A 51 -4.27 1.41 5.33
N SER A 52 -4.32 1.52 6.66
CA SER A 52 -3.98 2.74 7.39
C SER A 52 -2.48 3.09 7.37
N LYS A 53 -1.62 2.24 6.78
CA LYS A 53 -0.18 2.49 6.60
C LYS A 53 0.23 2.79 5.17
N VAL A 54 -0.73 2.83 4.24
CA VAL A 54 -0.46 3.21 2.85
C VAL A 54 -0.92 4.63 2.58
N THR A 55 -0.33 5.28 1.59
CA THR A 55 -0.77 6.58 1.08
C THR A 55 -0.89 6.52 -0.43
N LYS A 56 -2.06 6.87 -0.97
CA LYS A 56 -2.32 6.95 -2.41
C LYS A 56 -1.54 8.11 -3.03
N VAL A 57 -0.86 7.83 -4.14
CA VAL A 57 -0.04 8.81 -4.87
C VAL A 57 -0.83 9.49 -5.99
N SER A 58 -1.54 8.69 -6.79
CA SER A 58 -2.34 9.13 -7.94
C SER A 58 -3.56 8.23 -8.09
#